data_AF-A0A928ZKK1-F1
#
_entry.id   AF-A0A928ZKK1-F1
#
_cell.length_a   1.000
_cell.length_b   1.000
_cell.length_c   1.000
_cell.angle_alpha   90.00
_cell.angle_beta   90.00
_cell.angle_gamma   90.00
#
_symmetry.space_group_name_H-M   'P 1'
#
loop_
_entity.id
_entity.type
_entity.pdbx_description
1 polymer ?
#
loop_
_entity_poly.entity_id
_entity_poly.type
_entity_poly.pdbx_seq_one_letter_code
_entity_poly.pdbx_strand_id
1 'polypeptide(L)'
;MFIPASDASASTVPATPASTAPSTAPSTEPPTPSTVPTTELVRHLLFGSPGAVHSTIRSLHKLGYAEVNDWSQPISTGKPNEVMAILTRRVTLESAYWLAACVTDPPRPP
;
A
#
# COMPACT_ATOMS: atom_id res chain seq x y z
N MET A 1 40.98 37.72 25.28
CA MET A 1 41.61 36.72 26.18
C MET A 1 41.89 35.47 25.35
N PHE A 2 42.84 34.64 25.80
CA PHE A 2 43.49 33.51 25.11
C PHE A 2 42.65 32.47 24.31
N ILE A 3 43.40 31.70 23.50
CA ILE A 3 43.13 30.45 22.76
C ILE A 3 44.33 29.49 23.02
N PRO A 4 44.35 28.16 22.73
CA PRO A 4 43.66 27.44 21.65
C PRO A 4 43.17 26.00 21.97
N ALA A 5 42.92 25.21 20.89
CA ALA A 5 42.97 23.73 20.79
C ALA A 5 41.82 22.92 21.44
N SER A 6 41.32 21.79 20.89
CA SER A 6 41.87 20.69 20.06
C SER A 6 42.67 19.64 20.85
N ASP A 7 42.03 18.50 21.15
CA ASP A 7 42.64 17.18 21.43
C ASP A 7 41.54 16.11 21.16
N ALA A 8 41.75 15.13 20.28
CA ALA A 8 42.29 13.77 20.54
C ALA A 8 41.32 12.88 21.35
N SER A 9 41.29 11.55 21.29
CA SER A 9 41.85 10.49 20.46
C SER A 9 41.21 9.18 20.93
N ALA A 10 41.23 8.16 20.09
CA ALA A 10 40.67 6.82 20.30
C ALA A 10 40.99 6.13 21.65
N SER A 11 40.13 5.19 22.05
CA SER A 11 40.53 4.03 22.85
C SER A 11 39.83 2.74 22.39
N THR A 12 40.64 1.89 21.75
CA THR A 12 40.37 0.48 21.43
C THR A 12 40.76 -0.39 22.63
N VAL A 13 39.95 -1.39 22.98
CA VAL A 13 40.34 -2.69 23.59
C VAL A 13 39.21 -3.73 23.35
N PRO A 14 39.41 -5.05 23.48
CA PRO A 14 40.15 -5.88 22.53
C PRO A 14 39.35 -7.16 22.13
N ALA A 15 40.00 -8.11 21.43
CA ALA A 15 39.35 -9.33 20.93
C ALA A 15 39.18 -10.47 21.96
N THR A 16 38.11 -11.24 21.73
CA THR A 16 37.83 -12.68 21.96
C THR A 16 38.82 -13.56 22.76
N PRO A 17 38.29 -14.48 23.59
CA PRO A 17 38.45 -15.90 23.24
C PRO A 17 37.13 -16.73 23.32
N ALA A 18 37.09 -17.85 22.61
CA ALA A 18 35.89 -18.66 22.39
C ALA A 18 35.75 -19.87 23.33
N SER A 19 34.50 -20.31 23.59
CA SER A 19 34.17 -21.73 23.83
C SER A 19 32.66 -22.06 23.75
N THR A 20 32.30 -22.81 22.72
CA THR A 20 31.56 -24.08 22.79
C THR A 20 30.24 -24.18 23.58
N ALA A 21 29.11 -24.14 22.86
CA ALA A 21 27.88 -24.91 23.14
C ALA A 21 27.02 -25.01 21.83
N PRO A 22 26.01 -25.89 21.73
CA PRO A 22 25.99 -26.90 20.66
C PRO A 22 25.23 -26.53 19.38
N SER A 23 25.56 -27.27 18.32
CA SER A 23 24.83 -27.31 17.05
C SER A 23 23.36 -27.72 17.26
N THR A 24 22.42 -26.84 16.93
CA THR A 24 21.04 -27.20 16.60
C THR A 24 20.83 -26.81 15.15
N ALA A 25 20.62 -27.80 14.28
CA ALA A 25 20.48 -27.57 12.85
C ALA A 25 19.22 -26.72 12.56
N PRO A 26 19.27 -25.76 11.62
CA PRO A 26 18.06 -25.19 11.07
C PRO A 26 17.35 -26.28 10.27
N SER A 27 16.22 -26.76 10.78
CA SER A 27 15.31 -27.61 10.01
C SER A 27 14.80 -26.81 8.81
N THR A 28 15.20 -27.23 7.61
CA THR A 28 14.66 -26.68 6.35
C THR A 28 13.22 -27.13 6.18
N GLU A 29 12.28 -26.44 6.82
CA GLU A 29 10.89 -26.47 6.36
C GLU A 29 10.82 -25.76 5.01
N PRO A 30 10.18 -26.37 3.99
CA PRO A 30 9.97 -25.69 2.72
C PRO A 30 9.07 -24.47 2.96
N PRO A 31 9.34 -23.31 2.33
CA PRO A 31 8.49 -22.14 2.47
C PRO A 31 7.12 -22.46 1.86
N THR A 32 6.13 -22.74 2.70
CA THR A 32 4.73 -22.73 2.30
C THR A 32 4.46 -21.36 1.66
N PRO A 33 3.93 -21.30 0.43
CA PRO A 33 3.60 -20.02 -0.18
C PRO A 33 2.46 -19.40 0.63
N SER A 34 2.82 -18.53 1.57
CA SER A 34 1.87 -17.64 2.21
C SER A 34 1.39 -16.68 1.12
N THR A 35 0.25 -17.03 0.50
CA THR A 35 -0.54 -16.11 -0.31
C THR A 35 -1.12 -15.06 0.63
N VAL A 36 -0.25 -14.14 1.08
CA VAL A 36 -0.66 -12.98 1.87
C VAL A 36 -1.61 -12.19 0.96
N PRO A 37 -2.86 -11.94 1.36
CA PRO A 37 -3.78 -11.16 0.54
C PRO A 37 -3.24 -9.74 0.40
N THR A 38 -2.72 -9.41 -0.79
CA THR A 38 -2.13 -8.10 -1.07
C THR A 38 -3.21 -7.04 -1.08
N THR A 39 -3.37 -6.28 0.00
CA THR A 39 -4.31 -5.16 0.05
C THR A 39 -3.66 -3.90 -0.51
N GLU A 40 -4.11 -3.44 -1.67
CA GLU A 40 -3.65 -2.19 -2.29
C GLU A 40 -4.57 -1.02 -1.97
N LEU A 41 -4.04 0.20 -2.02
CA LEU A 41 -4.79 1.45 -1.81
C LEU A 41 -5.17 2.07 -3.16
N VAL A 42 -6.45 1.99 -3.52
CA VAL A 42 -6.99 2.65 -4.72
C VAL A 42 -7.60 3.99 -4.35
N ARG A 43 -7.27 5.03 -5.14
CA ARG A 43 -7.84 6.37 -5.02
C ARG A 43 -8.79 6.64 -6.19
N HIS A 44 -10.05 6.89 -5.89
CA HIS A 44 -11.05 7.34 -6.86
C HIS A 44 -11.11 8.86 -6.83
N LEU A 45 -10.98 9.49 -8.01
CA LEU A 45 -11.04 10.91 -8.21
C LEU A 45 -12.30 11.24 -9.02
N LEU A 46 -13.25 11.94 -8.41
CA LEU A 46 -14.42 12.47 -9.11
C LEU A 46 -14.17 13.94 -9.44
N PHE A 47 -14.40 14.32 -10.70
CA PHE A 47 -14.36 15.70 -11.17
C PHE A 47 -15.69 16.05 -11.83
N GLY A 48 -16.19 17.26 -11.62
CA GLY A 48 -17.38 17.76 -12.31
C GLY A 48 -18.06 18.89 -11.53
N SER A 49 -19.32 19.17 -11.87
CA SER A 49 -20.07 20.20 -11.15
C SER A 49 -20.40 19.78 -9.70
N PRO A 50 -20.58 20.73 -8.77
CA PRO A 50 -20.96 20.42 -7.38
C PRO A 50 -22.22 19.55 -7.28
N GLY A 51 -23.20 19.76 -8.17
CA GLY A 51 -24.40 18.94 -8.25
C GLY A 51 -24.14 17.53 -8.78
N ALA A 52 -23.27 17.39 -9.78
CA ALA A 52 -22.89 16.09 -10.34
C ALA A 52 -22.12 15.25 -9.32
N VAL A 53 -21.06 15.80 -8.70
CA VAL A 53 -20.21 15.08 -7.74
C VAL A 53 -21.02 14.60 -6.53
N HIS A 54 -21.85 15.45 -5.91
CA HIS A 54 -22.73 15.01 -4.82
C HIS A 54 -23.76 13.95 -5.25
N SER A 55 -24.24 13.99 -6.49
CA SER A 55 -25.18 12.99 -6.99
C SER A 55 -24.51 11.65 -7.26
N THR A 56 -23.30 11.65 -7.82
CA THR A 56 -22.47 10.46 -7.98
C THR A 56 -22.12 9.82 -6.64
N ILE A 57 -21.68 10.60 -5.65
CA ILE A 57 -21.40 10.09 -4.29
C ILE A 57 -22.63 9.41 -3.67
N ARG A 58 -23.81 10.03 -3.75
CA ARG A 58 -25.07 9.44 -3.26
C ARG A 58 -25.47 8.17 -4.02
N SER A 59 -25.21 8.10 -5.32
CA SER A 59 -25.44 6.89 -6.12
C SER A 59 -24.49 5.76 -5.72
N LEU A 60 -23.20 6.06 -5.51
CA LEU A 60 -22.20 5.08 -5.07
C LEU A 60 -22.49 4.56 -3.65
N HIS A 61 -22.98 5.41 -2.74
CA HIS A 61 -23.48 4.98 -1.43
C HIS A 61 -24.70 4.05 -1.57
N LYS A 62 -25.69 4.38 -2.40
CA LYS A 62 -26.85 3.49 -2.66
C LYS A 62 -26.48 2.14 -3.27
N LEU A 63 -25.37 2.08 -4.01
CA LEU A 63 -24.81 0.84 -4.57
C LEU A 63 -23.98 0.03 -3.56
N GLY A 64 -23.84 0.50 -2.31
CA GLY A 64 -22.95 -0.11 -1.31
C GLY A 64 -21.47 0.00 -1.65
N TYR A 65 -21.10 0.88 -2.58
CA TYR A 65 -19.72 0.98 -3.06
C TYR A 65 -18.81 1.67 -2.04
N ALA A 66 -19.23 2.81 -1.49
CA ALA A 66 -18.51 3.55 -0.46
C ALA A 66 -19.48 4.45 0.33
N GLU A 67 -19.21 4.71 1.59
CA GLU A 67 -20.03 5.60 2.41
C GLU A 67 -19.85 7.07 1.97
N VAL A 68 -20.86 7.93 2.15
CA VAL A 68 -20.76 9.36 1.83
C VAL A 68 -19.62 10.02 2.62
N ASN A 69 -19.37 9.54 3.85
CA ASN A 69 -18.30 10.03 4.74
C ASN A 69 -16.89 9.53 4.37
N ASP A 70 -16.75 8.51 3.52
CA ASP A 70 -15.43 8.05 3.04
C ASP A 70 -14.82 8.98 1.97
N TRP A 71 -15.64 9.91 1.44
CA TRP A 71 -15.21 10.91 0.47
C TRP A 71 -14.65 12.15 1.15
N SER A 72 -13.59 12.72 0.57
CA SER A 72 -13.14 14.06 0.93
C SER A 72 -14.23 15.10 0.68
N GLN A 73 -14.19 16.19 1.43
CA GLN A 73 -14.97 17.38 1.09
C GLN A 73 -14.67 17.82 -0.36
N PRO A 74 -15.66 18.31 -1.14
CA PRO A 74 -15.42 18.76 -2.50
C PRO A 74 -14.48 19.98 -2.56
N ILE A 75 -13.34 19.81 -3.21
CA ILE A 75 -12.30 20.85 -3.38
C ILE A 75 -12.54 21.58 -4.69
N SER A 76 -12.64 22.91 -4.68
CA SER A 76 -12.70 23.72 -5.91
C SER A 76 -11.38 23.67 -6.67
N THR A 77 -11.40 23.26 -7.94
CA THR A 77 -10.19 23.05 -8.78
C THR A 77 -9.65 24.33 -9.43
N GLY A 78 -10.17 25.51 -9.04
CA GLY A 78 -9.85 26.80 -9.65
C GLY A 78 -10.60 27.09 -10.96
N LYS A 79 -11.28 26.11 -11.56
CA LYS A 79 -12.23 26.36 -12.66
C LYS A 79 -13.62 26.70 -12.13
N PRO A 80 -14.38 27.60 -12.79
CA PRO A 80 -15.76 27.89 -12.40
C PRO A 80 -16.63 26.64 -12.59
N ASN A 81 -17.47 26.36 -11.58
CA ASN A 81 -18.38 25.21 -11.57
C ASN A 81 -17.69 23.83 -11.64
N GLU A 82 -16.42 23.70 -11.27
CA GLU A 82 -15.72 22.42 -11.17
C GLU A 82 -15.24 22.18 -9.72
N VAL A 83 -15.54 20.99 -9.19
CA VAL A 83 -15.04 20.50 -7.90
C VAL A 83 -14.51 19.08 -8.05
N MET A 84 -13.59 18.72 -7.16
CA MET A 84 -12.99 17.40 -7.05
C MET A 84 -13.33 16.76 -5.71
N ALA A 85 -13.71 15.49 -5.71
CA ALA A 85 -13.83 14.67 -4.49
C ALA A 85 -12.97 13.41 -4.60
N ILE A 86 -12.38 13.00 -3.48
CA ILE A 86 -11.40 11.90 -3.41
C ILE A 86 -11.89 10.85 -2.44
N LEU A 87 -11.96 9.59 -2.88
CA LEU A 87 -12.18 8.41 -2.03
C LEU A 87 -10.90 7.57 -2.03
N THR A 88 -10.40 7.18 -0.86
CA THR A 88 -9.29 6.22 -0.74
C THR A 88 -9.79 4.93 -0.10
N ARG A 89 -9.71 3.81 -0.81
CA ARG A 89 -10.19 2.50 -0.34
C ARG A 89 -9.07 1.45 -0.43
N ARG A 90 -9.03 0.53 0.54
CA ARG A 90 -8.27 -0.72 0.40
C ARG A 90 -9.05 -1.71 -0.46
N VAL A 91 -8.41 -2.28 -1.46
CA VAL A 91 -8.92 -3.40 -2.25
C VAL A 91 -7.99 -4.59 -2.06
N THR A 92 -8.56 -5.78 -1.90
CA THR A 92 -7.75 -7.01 -1.84
C THR A 92 -7.47 -7.47 -3.27
N LEU A 93 -6.20 -7.45 -3.68
CA LEU A 93 -5.76 -8.20 -4.85
C LEU A 93 -5.63 -9.67 -4.45
N GLU A 94 -6.72 -10.41 -4.58
CA GLU A 94 -6.71 -11.87 -4.50
C GLU A 94 -5.97 -12.40 -5.75
N SER A 95 -4.65 -12.67 -5.68
CA SER A 95 -3.77 -13.00 -6.83
C SER A 95 -4.12 -14.22 -7.71
N ALA A 96 -5.35 -14.75 -7.66
CA ALA A 96 -5.79 -15.95 -8.37
C ALA A 96 -6.45 -15.71 -9.75
N TYR A 97 -7.17 -14.59 -9.97
CA TYR A 97 -7.89 -14.32 -11.23
C TYR A 97 -7.04 -14.28 -12.52
N TRP A 98 -5.80 -13.76 -12.51
CA TRP A 98 -4.77 -13.87 -13.56
C TRP A 98 -4.55 -15.32 -14.00
N LEU A 99 -4.38 -16.23 -13.03
CA LEU A 99 -4.07 -17.65 -13.28
C LEU A 99 -5.33 -18.40 -13.72
N ALA A 100 -6.50 -18.06 -13.18
CA ALA A 100 -7.78 -18.59 -13.62
C ALA A 100 -8.15 -18.13 -15.06
N ALA A 101 -7.92 -16.86 -15.40
CA ALA A 101 -8.22 -16.32 -16.72
C ALA A 101 -7.44 -17.01 -17.84
N CYS A 102 -6.20 -17.46 -17.57
CA CYS A 102 -5.40 -18.23 -18.53
C CYS A 102 -5.89 -19.68 -18.75
N VAL A 103 -6.78 -20.23 -17.91
CA VAL A 103 -7.20 -21.64 -17.99
C VAL A 103 -8.57 -21.86 -18.64
N THR A 104 -9.35 -20.79 -18.90
CA THR A 104 -10.73 -20.88 -19.39
C THR A 104 -11.02 -20.16 -20.72
N ASP A 105 -10.01 -19.93 -21.56
CA ASP A 105 -10.23 -19.59 -22.98
C ASP A 105 -9.95 -20.81 -23.88
N PRO A 106 -10.95 -21.66 -24.17
CA PRO A 106 -10.81 -22.69 -25.19
C PRO A 106 -10.84 -22.04 -26.58
N PRO A 107 -9.90 -22.36 -27.48
CA PRO A 107 -9.86 -21.75 -28.80
C PRO A 107 -11.13 -22.07 -29.58
N ARG A 108 -11.85 -21.02 -30.00
CA ARG A 108 -13.04 -21.14 -30.84
C ARG A 108 -12.62 -21.74 -32.19
N PRO A 109 -13.19 -22.89 -32.63
CA PRO A 109 -12.93 -23.41 -33.97
C PRO A 109 -13.50 -22.45 -35.04
N PRO A 110 -12.95 -22.50 -36.28
CA PRO A 110 -13.17 -21.51 -37.33
C PRO A 110 -14.62 -21.42 -37.84
#